data_AF-A0A7D4JZ73-F1
#
_entry.id   AF-A0A7D4JZ73-F1
#
_cell.length_a   1.000
_cell.length_b   1.000
_cell.length_c   1.000
_cell.angle_alpha   90.00
_cell.angle_beta   90.00
_cell.angle_gamma   90.00
#
_symmetry.space_group_name_H-M   'P 1'
#
loop_
_entity.id
_entity.type
_entity.pdbx_description
1 polymer ?
#
loop_
_entity_poly.entity_id
_entity_poly.type
_entity_poly.pdbx_seq_one_letter_code
_entity_poly.pdbx_strand_id
1 'polypeptide(L)'
;MKLVIAEKPSVAVTIAKVIGARTRKNGYYEGNGYIVSWCVGHLIQMASPERHDEKWKKWTIENLPIIPEEYIYEVSKSTKKQYGILKKILNDKNIDTVINACDAGREGELIFRIVYNQAKCKKKIQRLWISSMENKAIEDGFRNLKDGENFEDLYRSASARAIADWLVGMNLSRLYSCIYKETYSVGRVQTPTLYLIAKRDSEINLFKKQKYYTVDLSYEGLKLVSDRIDKIEVAEQLLNLLEDEIVITEVEDKEISTKPDKPYDLTTLQREANKYFGYSANDTLNLAQGLYEKKLITYPRTDSRYLTDDMVTTMKELLEGLEEDFKFNESNFKSIFNSSKVTDHYAIIPTISGIGKAKDLSDKESKIYNLIKNKLLASCSDNLKESSRKIRYEYDKFNFNASGKTIINEGYTKYLKTYGKERQENELPDVKTGDNIKLTSKNISEKFTKAPGHYNEDTLLKAMENAGVESLDKDIEVERKGLGTPATRAGIIENLIHKDLIRRDKKNLLVTEKGNRLVSIVEDKFKSAETTSEWEMKLAKISTGEVDKEDFLREIEDSIRELVDRYKNNLNE
;
A
#
# COMPACT_ATOMS: atom_id res chain seq x y z
N MET A 1 -8.83 40.06 1.40
CA MET A 1 -7.94 39.22 0.57
C MET A 1 -8.10 37.78 1.01
N LYS A 2 -7.97 36.81 0.10
CA LYS A 2 -8.11 35.39 0.46
C LYS A 2 -6.75 34.74 0.68
N LEU A 3 -6.59 33.98 1.77
CA LEU A 3 -5.40 33.16 2.00
C LEU A 3 -5.68 31.74 1.53
N VAL A 4 -4.80 31.16 0.72
CA VAL A 4 -4.80 29.75 0.33
C VAL A 4 -3.64 29.05 1.00
N ILE A 5 -3.89 27.94 1.69
CA ILE A 5 -2.86 27.12 2.33
C ILE A 5 -2.85 25.75 1.66
N ALA A 6 -1.78 25.43 0.94
CA ALA A 6 -1.53 24.10 0.39
C ALA A 6 -0.73 23.21 1.35
N GLU A 7 -0.69 21.91 1.10
CA GLU A 7 0.10 20.97 1.93
C GLU A 7 1.61 21.10 1.72
N LYS A 8 2.03 21.46 0.49
CA LYS A 8 3.42 21.45 0.06
C LYS A 8 3.73 22.60 -0.92
N PRO A 9 5.00 23.04 -1.02
CA PRO A 9 5.38 24.17 -1.87
C PRO A 9 5.04 23.97 -3.35
N SER A 10 5.20 22.75 -3.88
CA SER A 10 4.92 22.46 -5.30
C SER A 10 3.46 22.70 -5.67
N VAL A 11 2.53 22.26 -4.82
CA VAL A 11 1.07 22.48 -5.01
C VAL A 11 0.74 23.96 -4.93
N ALA A 12 1.28 24.68 -3.94
CA ALA A 12 1.08 26.12 -3.83
C ALA A 12 1.56 26.89 -5.07
N VAL A 13 2.71 26.51 -5.64
CA VAL A 13 3.22 27.15 -6.87
C VAL A 13 2.27 26.94 -8.04
N THR A 14 1.77 25.72 -8.24
CA THR A 14 0.82 25.42 -9.32
C THR A 14 -0.48 26.22 -9.14
N ILE A 15 -1.06 26.20 -7.94
CA ILE A 15 -2.28 26.96 -7.63
C ILE A 15 -2.05 28.47 -7.85
N ALA A 16 -0.96 29.01 -7.32
CA ALA A 16 -0.63 30.43 -7.44
C ALA A 16 -0.51 30.89 -8.89
N LYS A 17 0.06 30.07 -9.77
CA LYS A 17 0.16 30.35 -11.21
C LYS A 17 -1.22 30.46 -11.85
N VAL A 18 -2.11 29.51 -11.58
CA VAL A 18 -3.46 29.45 -12.17
C VAL A 18 -4.32 30.62 -11.70
N ILE A 19 -4.34 30.90 -10.39
CA ILE A 19 -5.20 31.95 -9.83
C ILE A 19 -4.60 33.36 -9.93
N GLY A 20 -3.41 33.51 -10.50
CA GLY A 20 -2.79 34.82 -10.76
C GLY A 20 -2.02 35.44 -9.56
N ALA A 21 -1.69 34.67 -8.53
CA ALA A 21 -0.82 35.09 -7.43
C ALA A 21 0.67 34.95 -7.84
N ARG A 22 1.17 35.89 -8.66
CA ARG A 22 2.47 35.74 -9.34
C ARG A 22 3.68 36.32 -8.58
N THR A 23 3.44 37.16 -7.58
CA THR A 23 4.53 37.84 -6.85
C THR A 23 5.07 36.91 -5.76
N ARG A 24 6.30 36.43 -5.93
CA ARG A 24 6.96 35.57 -4.93
C ARG A 24 7.41 36.38 -3.71
N LYS A 25 7.12 35.88 -2.51
CA LYS A 25 7.62 36.38 -1.23
C LYS A 25 8.27 35.25 -0.44
N ASN A 26 8.76 35.57 0.76
CA ASN A 26 9.36 34.57 1.64
C ASN A 26 8.27 33.66 2.25
N GLY A 27 8.13 32.45 1.70
CA GLY A 27 7.20 31.43 2.18
C GLY A 27 5.76 31.53 1.66
N TYR A 28 5.49 32.40 0.68
CA TYR A 28 4.18 32.53 0.03
C TYR A 28 4.29 33.28 -1.32
N TYR A 29 3.21 33.29 -2.09
CA TYR A 29 2.98 34.13 -3.26
C TYR A 29 1.80 35.08 -3.02
N GLU A 30 1.79 36.24 -3.66
CA GLU A 30 0.68 37.20 -3.60
C GLU A 30 0.31 37.72 -5.01
N GLY A 31 -0.94 38.09 -5.18
CA GLY A 31 -1.45 38.68 -6.42
C GLY A 31 -2.90 38.29 -6.70
N ASN A 32 -3.57 39.06 -7.56
CA ASN A 32 -4.97 38.84 -7.96
C ASN A 32 -5.95 38.69 -6.77
N GLY A 33 -5.68 39.38 -5.65
CA GLY A 33 -6.49 39.30 -4.43
C GLY A 33 -6.22 38.09 -3.52
N TYR A 34 -5.25 37.25 -3.87
CA TYR A 34 -4.86 36.05 -3.12
C TYR A 34 -3.49 36.15 -2.48
N ILE A 35 -3.33 35.48 -1.34
CA ILE A 35 -2.04 35.04 -0.79
C ILE A 35 -2.04 33.51 -0.85
N VAL A 36 -1.04 32.89 -1.47
CA VAL A 36 -0.90 31.43 -1.56
C VAL A 36 0.34 31.00 -0.80
N SER A 37 0.15 30.28 0.30
CA SER A 37 1.22 29.73 1.13
C SER A 37 1.06 28.21 1.26
N TRP A 38 1.95 27.58 2.01
CA TRP A 38 2.03 26.12 2.11
C TRP A 38 2.52 25.66 3.46
N CYS A 39 2.15 24.43 3.80
CA CYS A 39 2.83 23.62 4.80
C CYS A 39 4.02 22.87 4.15
N VAL A 40 4.71 22.05 4.94
CA VAL A 40 5.73 21.11 4.45
C VAL A 40 5.43 19.74 5.05
N GLY A 41 4.21 19.25 4.78
CA GLY A 41 3.57 18.24 5.62
C GLY A 41 3.20 18.80 7.00
N HIS A 42 3.25 17.97 8.03
CA HIS A 42 2.97 18.37 9.42
C HIS A 42 3.99 19.41 9.92
N LEU A 43 3.52 20.63 10.19
CA LEU A 43 4.33 21.68 10.83
C LEU A 43 4.34 21.56 12.37
N ILE A 44 3.36 20.86 12.90
CA ILE A 44 3.02 20.77 14.30
C ILE A 44 2.79 19.29 14.61
N GLN A 45 3.21 18.86 15.79
CA GLN A 45 3.06 17.50 16.29
C GLN A 45 2.42 17.51 17.68
N MET A 46 1.81 16.40 18.08
CA MET A 46 1.43 16.22 19.49
C MET A 46 2.68 16.20 20.35
N ALA A 47 2.59 16.85 21.51
CA ALA A 47 3.69 16.93 22.44
C ALA A 47 3.98 15.56 23.08
N SER A 48 5.18 15.44 23.64
CA SER A 48 5.53 14.28 24.46
C SER A 48 4.82 14.36 25.82
N PRO A 49 4.57 13.21 26.49
CA PRO A 49 3.82 13.18 27.75
C PRO A 49 4.29 14.18 28.82
N GLU A 50 5.61 14.40 28.97
CA GLU A 50 6.16 15.34 29.96
C GLU A 50 5.77 16.81 29.75
N ARG A 51 5.23 17.16 28.58
CA ARG A 51 4.70 18.51 28.31
C ARG A 51 3.29 18.70 28.88
N HIS A 52 2.56 17.60 29.11
CA HIS A 52 1.23 17.63 29.72
C HIS A 52 1.33 17.54 31.24
N ASP A 53 2.20 16.67 31.76
CA ASP A 53 2.43 16.53 33.20
C ASP A 53 3.89 16.09 33.45
N GLU A 54 4.59 16.79 34.34
CA GLU A 54 5.99 16.49 34.67
C GLU A 54 6.17 15.07 35.22
N LYS A 55 5.15 14.48 35.87
CA LYS A 55 5.22 13.10 36.38
C LYS A 55 5.47 12.09 35.25
N TRP A 56 4.99 12.37 34.04
CA TRP A 56 5.16 11.50 32.88
C TRP A 56 6.54 11.61 32.23
N LYS A 57 7.44 12.46 32.74
CA LYS A 57 8.84 12.48 32.30
C LYS A 57 9.57 11.19 32.67
N LYS A 58 9.30 10.63 33.86
CA LYS A 58 9.89 9.37 34.30
C LYS A 58 9.00 8.21 33.87
N TRP A 59 9.60 7.21 33.23
CA TRP A 59 8.90 5.99 32.82
C TRP A 59 8.80 5.06 34.03
N THR A 60 7.63 5.02 34.64
CA THR A 60 7.30 4.09 35.73
C THR A 60 5.88 3.57 35.53
N ILE A 61 5.60 2.38 36.09
CA ILE A 61 4.30 1.73 35.91
C ILE A 61 3.22 2.46 36.70
N GLU A 62 3.58 3.04 37.85
CA GLU A 62 2.66 3.81 38.71
C GLU A 62 2.07 5.01 37.98
N ASN A 63 2.86 5.64 37.09
CA ASN A 63 2.47 6.80 36.30
C ASN A 63 1.66 6.47 35.04
N LEU A 64 1.42 5.18 34.75
CA LEU A 64 0.56 4.72 33.66
C LEU A 64 -0.88 4.51 34.15
N PRO A 65 -1.90 4.67 33.29
CA PRO A 65 -1.79 5.14 31.91
C PRO A 65 -1.63 6.67 31.78
N ILE A 66 -1.06 7.10 30.65
CA ILE A 66 -0.92 8.48 30.19
C ILE A 66 -2.14 8.81 29.33
N ILE A 67 -3.10 9.48 29.94
CA ILE A 67 -4.33 9.94 29.31
C ILE A 67 -4.51 11.40 29.74
N PRO A 68 -4.08 12.38 28.91
CA PRO A 68 -4.23 13.80 29.22
C PRO A 68 -5.68 14.26 29.03
N GLU A 69 -6.12 15.23 29.83
CA GLU A 69 -7.42 15.89 29.62
C GLU A 69 -7.46 16.66 28.29
N GLU A 70 -6.33 17.29 27.93
CA GLU A 70 -6.16 18.00 26.67
C GLU A 70 -4.86 17.61 25.97
N TYR A 71 -4.94 17.42 24.65
CA TYR A 71 -3.78 17.11 23.83
C TYR A 71 -3.04 18.40 23.43
N ILE A 72 -1.84 18.58 23.98
CA ILE A 72 -0.95 19.70 23.68
C ILE A 72 -0.26 19.47 22.34
N TYR A 73 -0.23 20.49 21.50
CA TYR A 73 0.46 20.50 20.21
C TYR A 73 1.64 21.48 20.22
N GLU A 74 2.76 21.07 19.63
CA GLU A 74 3.98 21.86 19.54
C GLU A 74 4.48 21.97 18.09
N VAL A 75 5.07 23.13 17.78
CA VAL A 75 5.64 23.40 16.47
C VAL A 75 6.97 22.68 16.36
N SER A 76 7.12 21.83 15.34
CA SER A 76 8.36 21.09 15.14
C SER A 76 9.53 22.03 14.86
N LYS A 77 10.72 21.69 15.38
CA LYS A 77 11.91 22.57 15.27
C LYS A 77 12.28 22.89 13.82
N SER A 78 12.19 21.90 12.94
CA SER A 78 12.51 22.01 11.51
C SER A 78 11.55 22.90 10.73
N THR A 79 10.30 23.02 11.19
CA THR A 79 9.20 23.70 10.48
C THR A 79 8.84 25.05 11.10
N LYS A 80 9.48 25.43 12.22
CA LYS A 80 9.22 26.66 12.99
C LYS A 80 9.20 27.93 12.14
N LYS A 81 10.11 28.04 11.15
CA LYS A 81 10.16 29.20 10.24
C LYS A 81 8.89 29.33 9.40
N GLN A 82 8.46 28.24 8.77
CA GLN A 82 7.29 28.25 7.90
C GLN A 82 6.00 28.45 8.70
N TYR A 83 5.90 27.82 9.88
CA TYR A 83 4.78 28.07 10.80
C TYR A 83 4.71 29.54 11.23
N GLY A 84 5.84 30.18 11.54
CA GLY A 84 5.89 31.60 11.91
C GLY A 84 5.34 32.51 10.79
N ILE A 85 5.65 32.19 9.54
CA ILE A 85 5.12 32.89 8.36
C ILE A 85 3.59 32.71 8.27
N LEU A 86 3.11 31.46 8.31
CA LEU A 86 1.68 31.17 8.26
C LEU A 86 0.91 31.83 9.41
N LYS A 87 1.43 31.74 10.65
CA LYS A 87 0.81 32.37 11.82
C LYS A 87 0.63 33.88 11.64
N LYS A 88 1.64 34.56 11.07
CA LYS A 88 1.55 36.00 10.78
C LYS A 88 0.45 36.29 9.76
N ILE A 89 0.41 35.55 8.65
CA ILE A 89 -0.57 35.76 7.58
C ILE A 89 -2.00 35.39 8.04
N LEU A 90 -2.16 34.28 8.75
CA LEU A 90 -3.44 33.84 9.33
C LEU A 90 -4.05 34.89 10.27
N ASN A 91 -3.22 35.68 10.95
CA ASN A 91 -3.64 36.75 11.85
C ASN A 91 -3.65 38.15 11.21
N ASP A 92 -3.36 38.26 9.91
CA ASP A 92 -3.39 39.54 9.19
C ASP A 92 -4.83 40.05 9.03
N LYS A 93 -5.10 41.31 9.41
CA LYS A 93 -6.45 41.90 9.35
C LYS A 93 -7.00 42.03 7.93
N ASN A 94 -6.14 42.03 6.91
CA ASN A 94 -6.54 42.14 5.50
C ASN A 94 -7.05 40.80 4.92
N ILE A 95 -6.90 39.70 5.67
CA ILE A 95 -7.38 38.38 5.28
C ILE A 95 -8.72 38.12 5.96
N ASP A 96 -9.77 37.92 5.16
CA ASP A 96 -11.14 37.65 5.60
C ASP A 96 -11.51 36.16 5.54
N THR A 97 -10.93 35.45 4.56
CA THR A 97 -11.24 34.05 4.27
C THR A 97 -9.96 33.23 4.10
N VAL A 98 -9.94 32.02 4.66
CA VAL A 98 -8.85 31.05 4.53
C VAL A 98 -9.33 29.83 3.76
N ILE A 99 -8.66 29.50 2.67
CA ILE A 99 -8.96 28.37 1.78
C ILE A 99 -7.98 27.24 2.12
N ASN A 100 -8.51 26.13 2.63
CA ASN A 100 -7.78 24.87 2.75
C ASN A 100 -7.61 24.24 1.36
N ALA A 101 -6.38 24.21 0.87
CA ALA A 101 -5.97 23.58 -0.39
C ALA A 101 -4.95 22.45 -0.15
N CYS A 102 -4.94 21.84 1.04
CA CYS A 102 -4.25 20.59 1.29
C CYS A 102 -4.89 19.43 0.52
N ASP A 103 -4.19 18.29 0.43
CA ASP A 103 -4.63 17.12 -0.35
C ASP A 103 -6.04 16.66 0.09
N ALA A 104 -6.84 16.14 -0.83
CA ALA A 104 -8.29 15.92 -0.69
C ALA A 104 -8.67 14.68 0.15
N GLY A 105 -8.10 14.57 1.36
CA GLY A 105 -8.26 13.41 2.24
C GLY A 105 -8.06 13.76 3.71
N ARG A 106 -8.12 12.72 4.56
CA ARG A 106 -8.12 12.87 6.03
C ARG A 106 -6.86 13.57 6.56
N GLU A 107 -5.69 13.19 6.04
CA GLU A 107 -4.41 13.78 6.45
C GLU A 107 -4.28 15.25 6.03
N GLY A 108 -4.73 15.59 4.82
CA GLY A 108 -4.69 16.96 4.32
C GLY A 108 -5.57 17.90 5.16
N GLU A 109 -6.76 17.45 5.55
CA GLU A 109 -7.64 18.20 6.46
C GLU A 109 -6.97 18.41 7.84
N LEU A 110 -6.36 17.36 8.40
CA LEU A 110 -5.65 17.42 9.69
C LEU A 110 -4.49 18.42 9.68
N ILE A 111 -3.63 18.37 8.66
CA ILE A 111 -2.47 19.26 8.52
C ILE A 111 -2.93 20.72 8.56
N PHE A 112 -3.96 21.06 7.77
CA PHE A 112 -4.49 22.42 7.74
C PHE A 112 -5.09 22.83 9.09
N ARG A 113 -5.97 22.00 9.67
CA ARG A 113 -6.71 22.30 10.90
C ARG A 113 -5.79 22.49 12.10
N ILE A 114 -4.76 21.66 12.26
CA ILE A 114 -3.78 21.83 13.35
C ILE A 114 -3.07 23.18 13.23
N VAL A 115 -2.64 23.58 12.02
CA VAL A 115 -1.99 24.89 11.81
C VAL A 115 -2.94 26.04 12.09
N TYR A 116 -4.17 25.94 11.59
CA TYR A 116 -5.21 26.95 11.79
C TYR A 116 -5.55 27.14 13.28
N ASN A 117 -5.76 26.03 13.99
CA ASN A 117 -6.09 26.01 15.42
C ASN A 117 -4.91 26.51 16.29
N GLN A 118 -3.69 26.06 16.00
CA GLN A 118 -2.49 26.52 16.73
C GLN A 118 -2.19 28.01 16.51
N ALA A 119 -2.54 28.53 15.34
CA ALA A 119 -2.45 29.96 15.03
C ALA A 119 -3.56 30.79 15.71
N LYS A 120 -4.55 30.13 16.34
CA LYS A 120 -5.76 30.71 16.93
C LYS A 120 -6.58 31.55 15.95
N CYS A 121 -6.58 31.14 14.68
CA CYS A 121 -7.36 31.81 13.65
C CYS A 121 -8.86 31.52 13.86
N LYS A 122 -9.73 32.49 13.54
CA LYS A 122 -11.20 32.38 13.63
C LYS A 122 -11.92 32.82 12.36
N LYS A 123 -11.18 32.94 11.26
CA LYS A 123 -11.68 33.42 9.97
C LYS A 123 -12.43 32.32 9.23
N LYS A 124 -13.35 32.69 8.34
CA LYS A 124 -14.12 31.73 7.56
C LYS A 124 -13.19 30.78 6.81
N ILE A 125 -13.45 29.48 6.92
CA ILE A 125 -12.74 28.44 6.19
C ILE A 125 -13.55 28.09 4.93
N GLN A 126 -12.87 27.97 3.79
CA GLN A 126 -13.38 27.32 2.59
C GLN A 126 -12.47 26.15 2.22
N ARG A 127 -12.98 25.16 1.50
CA ARG A 127 -12.23 23.97 1.09
C ARG A 127 -12.14 23.86 -0.43
N LEU A 128 -10.92 23.80 -0.94
CA LEU A 128 -10.62 23.41 -2.32
C LEU A 128 -10.44 21.89 -2.38
N TRP A 129 -11.42 21.17 -2.90
CA TRP A 129 -11.44 19.70 -2.92
C TRP A 129 -11.19 19.18 -4.35
N ILE A 130 -9.92 19.01 -4.72
CA ILE A 130 -9.49 18.57 -6.05
C ILE A 130 -8.42 17.48 -5.94
N SER A 131 -8.48 16.50 -6.84
CA SER A 131 -7.47 15.42 -6.98
C SER A 131 -6.61 15.56 -8.26
N SER A 132 -6.93 16.55 -9.09
CA SER A 132 -6.21 16.89 -10.33
C SER A 132 -5.55 18.26 -10.19
N MET A 133 -4.33 18.38 -10.70
CA MET A 133 -3.55 19.63 -10.74
C MET A 133 -3.58 20.28 -12.13
N GLU A 134 -4.46 19.82 -13.02
CA GLU A 134 -4.70 20.46 -14.32
C GLU A 134 -5.29 21.86 -14.12
N ASN A 135 -4.94 22.80 -15.00
CA ASN A 135 -5.36 24.19 -14.87
C ASN A 135 -6.89 24.30 -14.78
N LYS A 136 -7.62 23.56 -15.62
CA LYS A 136 -9.09 23.55 -15.64
C LYS A 136 -9.68 23.02 -14.32
N ALA A 137 -9.11 21.93 -13.79
CA ALA A 137 -9.55 21.37 -12.50
C ALA A 137 -9.34 22.34 -11.34
N ILE A 138 -8.22 23.07 -11.32
CA ILE A 138 -7.95 24.11 -10.33
C ILE A 138 -8.95 25.27 -10.51
N GLU A 139 -9.14 25.77 -11.73
CA GLU A 139 -10.09 26.86 -12.01
C GLU A 139 -11.52 26.50 -11.59
N ASP A 140 -12.00 25.33 -11.98
CA ASP A 140 -13.34 24.85 -11.62
C ASP A 140 -13.46 24.58 -10.11
N GLY A 141 -12.39 24.09 -9.46
CA GLY A 141 -12.33 23.93 -8.01
C GLY A 141 -12.44 25.27 -7.26
N PHE A 142 -11.80 26.34 -7.75
CA PHE A 142 -11.92 27.68 -7.17
C PHE A 142 -13.29 28.32 -7.42
N ARG A 143 -13.97 27.97 -8.51
CA ARG A 143 -15.37 28.37 -8.75
C ARG A 143 -16.35 27.67 -7.81
N ASN A 144 -16.01 26.44 -7.39
CA ASN A 144 -16.88 25.57 -6.58
C ASN A 144 -16.29 25.27 -5.19
N LEU A 145 -15.73 26.28 -4.52
CA LEU A 145 -15.21 26.13 -3.16
C LEU A 145 -16.32 25.70 -2.20
N LYS A 146 -16.05 24.65 -1.43
CA LYS A 146 -16.97 24.13 -0.41
C LYS A 146 -16.81 24.90 0.90
N ASP A 147 -17.85 24.91 1.73
CA ASP A 147 -17.73 25.44 3.08
C ASP A 147 -16.84 24.51 3.94
N GLY A 148 -15.99 25.09 4.78
CA GLY A 148 -15.10 24.33 5.66
C GLY A 148 -15.86 23.54 6.73
N GLU A 149 -17.05 23.98 7.12
CA GLU A 149 -17.92 23.27 8.08
C GLU A 149 -18.31 21.87 7.59
N ASN A 150 -18.42 21.67 6.28
CA ASN A 150 -18.75 20.37 5.67
C ASN A 150 -17.66 19.29 5.89
N PHE A 151 -16.49 19.67 6.43
CA PHE A 151 -15.34 18.79 6.66
C PHE A 151 -15.01 18.63 8.14
N GLU A 152 -15.89 19.08 9.03
CA GLU A 152 -15.65 18.98 10.48
C GLU A 152 -15.58 17.52 10.95
N ASP A 153 -16.44 16.65 10.44
CA ASP A 153 -16.41 15.21 10.76
C ASP A 153 -15.19 14.50 10.18
N LEU A 154 -14.72 14.92 8.99
CA LEU A 154 -13.44 14.46 8.43
C LEU A 154 -12.27 14.85 9.33
N TYR A 155 -12.26 16.09 9.84
CA TYR A 155 -11.26 16.56 10.79
C TYR A 155 -11.32 15.76 12.11
N ARG A 156 -12.51 15.52 12.65
CA ARG A 156 -12.72 14.71 13.87
C ARG A 156 -12.15 13.31 13.69
N SER A 157 -12.44 12.64 12.58
CA SER A 157 -11.88 11.33 12.24
C SER A 157 -10.35 11.36 12.18
N ALA A 158 -9.78 12.36 11.51
CA ALA A 158 -8.33 12.52 11.41
C ALA A 158 -7.66 12.72 12.77
N SER A 159 -8.28 13.56 13.61
CA SER A 159 -7.80 13.82 14.97
C SER A 159 -7.92 12.59 15.85
N ALA A 160 -9.03 11.84 15.78
CA ALA A 160 -9.23 10.61 16.54
C ALA A 160 -8.15 9.59 16.21
N ARG A 161 -7.84 9.40 14.92
CA ARG A 161 -6.76 8.52 14.45
C ARG A 161 -5.42 8.91 15.08
N ALA A 162 -5.07 10.19 15.01
CA ALA A 162 -3.80 10.68 15.54
C ALA A 162 -3.71 10.44 17.06
N ILE A 163 -4.76 10.80 17.80
CA ILE A 163 -4.84 10.62 19.26
C ILE A 163 -4.75 9.14 19.63
N ALA A 164 -5.49 8.27 18.94
CA ALA A 164 -5.48 6.83 19.15
C ALA A 164 -4.07 6.24 18.95
N ASP A 165 -3.38 6.64 17.87
CA ASP A 165 -2.01 6.22 17.60
C ASP A 165 -1.02 6.71 18.68
N TRP A 166 -1.21 7.93 19.21
CA TRP A 166 -0.42 8.48 20.31
C TRP A 166 -0.68 7.74 21.63
N LEU A 167 -1.96 7.49 21.97
CA LEU A 167 -2.37 6.78 23.19
C LEU A 167 -1.75 5.39 23.24
N VAL A 168 -1.94 4.58 22.19
CA VAL A 168 -1.38 3.22 22.10
C VAL A 168 0.15 3.28 22.14
N GLY A 169 0.75 4.16 21.33
CA GLY A 169 2.19 4.28 21.22
C GLY A 169 2.86 4.66 22.54
N MET A 170 2.36 5.70 23.22
CA MET A 170 2.93 6.20 24.46
C MET A 170 2.70 5.24 25.63
N ASN A 171 1.49 4.67 25.76
CA ASN A 171 1.18 3.79 26.89
C ASN A 171 1.85 2.44 26.76
N LEU A 172 1.64 1.74 25.64
CA LEU A 172 2.08 0.34 25.53
C LEU A 172 3.59 0.23 25.42
N SER A 173 4.25 1.12 24.67
CA SER A 173 5.71 1.13 24.62
C SER A 173 6.33 1.33 26.00
N ARG A 174 5.77 2.26 26.81
CA ARG A 174 6.25 2.51 28.17
C ARG A 174 5.93 1.36 29.11
N LEU A 175 4.72 0.80 29.05
CA LEU A 175 4.29 -0.32 29.87
C LEU A 175 5.23 -1.52 29.71
N TYR A 176 5.34 -2.04 28.49
CA TYR A 176 6.18 -3.22 28.23
C TYR A 176 7.66 -2.92 28.46
N SER A 177 8.13 -1.70 28.15
CA SER A 177 9.53 -1.35 28.46
C SER A 177 9.82 -1.32 29.96
N CYS A 178 8.88 -0.84 30.78
CA CYS A 178 9.06 -0.78 32.24
C CYS A 178 9.01 -2.17 32.89
N ILE A 179 8.13 -3.05 32.41
CA ILE A 179 7.96 -4.41 32.95
C ILE A 179 9.19 -5.26 32.62
N TYR A 180 9.56 -5.30 31.34
CA TYR A 180 10.59 -6.22 30.84
C TYR A 180 12.01 -5.64 30.85
N LYS A 181 12.17 -4.39 31.32
CA LYS A 181 13.46 -3.66 31.40
C LYS A 181 14.23 -3.65 30.08
N GLU A 182 13.51 -3.60 28.97
CA GLU A 182 14.04 -3.60 27.61
C GLU A 182 13.27 -2.57 26.78
N THR A 183 13.95 -1.81 25.91
CA THR A 183 13.27 -0.78 25.10
C THR A 183 12.41 -1.42 24.01
N TYR A 184 11.10 -1.38 24.22
CA TYR A 184 10.09 -1.83 23.27
C TYR A 184 9.33 -0.67 22.65
N SER A 185 8.86 -0.90 21.42
CA SER A 185 8.00 0.01 20.69
C SER A 185 6.78 -0.73 20.23
N VAL A 186 5.63 -0.27 20.70
CA VAL A 186 4.33 -0.79 20.31
C VAL A 186 3.58 0.28 19.55
N GLY A 187 2.81 -0.13 18.55
CA GLY A 187 1.93 0.77 17.84
C GLY A 187 0.98 0.00 16.94
N ARG A 188 -0.19 0.58 16.73
CA ARG A 188 -1.31 -0.05 16.03
C ARG A 188 -0.95 -0.68 14.69
N VAL A 189 -0.03 -0.11 13.92
CA VAL A 189 0.37 -0.68 12.62
C VAL A 189 1.67 -1.47 12.69
N GLN A 190 2.69 -0.97 13.40
CA GLN A 190 4.00 -1.63 13.46
C GLN A 190 3.92 -2.99 14.16
N THR A 191 3.08 -3.12 15.18
CA THR A 191 3.00 -4.33 16.01
C THR A 191 2.27 -5.48 15.30
N PRO A 192 1.11 -5.28 14.64
CA PRO A 192 0.54 -6.30 13.76
C PRO A 192 1.43 -6.65 12.57
N THR A 193 2.19 -5.70 12.03
CA THR A 193 3.17 -5.99 10.96
C THR A 193 4.28 -6.92 11.45
N LEU A 194 4.82 -6.67 12.65
CA LEU A 194 5.76 -7.57 13.31
C LEU A 194 5.15 -8.95 13.55
N TYR A 195 3.88 -9.00 13.99
CA TYR A 195 3.16 -10.25 14.21
C TYR A 195 3.02 -11.09 12.94
N LEU A 196 2.73 -10.48 11.78
CA LEU A 196 2.69 -11.20 10.50
C LEU A 196 4.01 -11.92 10.20
N ILE A 197 5.14 -11.23 10.41
CA ILE A 197 6.47 -11.79 10.17
C ILE A 197 6.76 -12.93 11.16
N ALA A 198 6.54 -12.69 12.45
CA ALA A 198 6.75 -13.69 13.50
C ALA A 198 5.89 -14.94 13.30
N LYS A 199 4.62 -14.77 12.90
CA LYS A 199 3.72 -15.88 12.58
C LYS A 199 4.24 -16.71 11.41
N ARG A 200 4.68 -16.06 10.31
CA ARG A 200 5.26 -16.77 9.17
C ARG A 200 6.52 -17.54 9.55
N ASP A 201 7.40 -16.95 10.34
CA ASP A 201 8.61 -17.64 10.80
C ASP A 201 8.28 -18.83 11.72
N SER A 202 7.25 -18.70 12.56
CA SER A 202 6.72 -19.82 13.37
C SER A 202 6.13 -20.94 12.50
N GLU A 203 5.32 -20.61 11.49
CA GLU A 203 4.76 -21.57 10.52
C GLU A 203 5.88 -22.36 9.81
N ILE A 204 6.98 -21.70 9.45
CA ILE A 204 8.14 -22.33 8.82
C ILE A 204 8.86 -23.26 9.80
N ASN A 205 9.11 -22.81 11.03
CA ASN A 205 9.83 -23.58 12.04
C ASN A 205 9.05 -24.81 12.51
N LEU A 206 7.72 -24.72 12.58
CA LEU A 206 6.84 -25.82 12.98
C LEU A 206 6.45 -26.73 11.80
N PHE A 207 6.81 -26.38 10.56
CA PHE A 207 6.45 -27.13 9.38
C PHE A 207 7.09 -28.53 9.36
N LYS A 208 6.26 -29.57 9.31
CA LYS A 208 6.71 -30.94 9.13
C LYS A 208 6.58 -31.34 7.67
N LYS A 209 7.72 -31.59 7.02
CA LYS A 209 7.79 -32.06 5.63
C LYS A 209 7.06 -33.40 5.51
N GLN A 210 6.05 -33.46 4.66
CA GLN A 210 5.27 -34.66 4.38
C GLN A 210 5.67 -35.20 3.01
N LYS A 211 5.93 -36.50 2.96
CA LYS A 211 6.17 -37.22 1.70
C LYS A 211 4.82 -37.52 1.04
N TYR A 212 4.77 -37.38 -0.27
CA TYR A 212 3.66 -37.82 -1.11
C TYR A 212 4.19 -38.28 -2.46
N TYR A 213 3.36 -38.96 -3.22
CA TYR A 213 3.70 -39.59 -4.48
C TYR A 213 2.78 -39.07 -5.58
N THR A 214 3.28 -39.09 -6.82
CA THR A 214 2.46 -39.04 -8.02
C THR A 214 2.89 -40.18 -8.93
N VAL A 215 1.96 -40.72 -9.72
CA VAL A 215 2.27 -41.60 -10.83
C VAL A 215 2.37 -40.74 -12.08
N ASP A 216 3.50 -40.85 -12.77
CA ASP A 216 3.78 -40.09 -13.98
C ASP A 216 3.75 -41.05 -15.18
N LEU A 217 2.97 -40.70 -16.21
CA LEU A 217 2.86 -41.43 -17.47
C LEU A 217 3.45 -40.57 -18.59
N SER A 218 4.38 -41.14 -19.36
CA SER A 218 5.10 -40.39 -20.41
C SER A 218 4.81 -40.96 -21.79
N TYR A 219 4.59 -40.08 -22.75
CA TYR A 219 4.34 -40.40 -24.16
C TYR A 219 4.84 -39.24 -25.05
N GLU A 220 5.82 -39.45 -25.94
CA GLU A 220 6.22 -38.47 -26.99
C GLU A 220 6.23 -36.98 -26.56
N GLY A 221 6.89 -36.66 -25.44
CA GLY A 221 6.96 -35.28 -24.90
C GLY A 221 5.77 -34.85 -24.02
N LEU A 222 4.67 -35.59 -24.02
CA LEU A 222 3.58 -35.50 -23.04
C LEU A 222 3.98 -36.20 -21.74
N LYS A 223 3.78 -35.50 -20.62
CA LYS A 223 3.88 -36.06 -19.27
C LYS A 223 2.59 -35.84 -18.51
N LEU A 224 1.82 -36.91 -18.34
CA LEU A 224 0.59 -36.92 -17.56
C LEU A 224 0.92 -37.26 -16.10
N VAL A 225 0.53 -36.39 -15.17
CA VAL A 225 0.85 -36.55 -13.74
C VAL A 225 -0.43 -36.79 -12.96
N SER A 226 -0.45 -37.84 -12.14
CA SER A 226 -1.59 -38.14 -11.28
C SER A 226 -1.83 -37.04 -10.24
N ASP A 227 -3.04 -37.04 -9.67
CA ASP A 227 -3.31 -36.36 -8.41
C ASP A 227 -2.35 -36.84 -7.29
N ARG A 228 -2.29 -36.06 -6.20
CA ARG A 228 -1.46 -36.37 -5.03
C ARG A 228 -1.91 -37.68 -4.37
N ILE A 229 -0.96 -38.57 -4.10
CA ILE A 229 -1.15 -39.85 -3.40
C ILE A 229 -0.29 -39.86 -2.13
N ASP A 230 -0.89 -40.03 -0.95
CA ASP A 230 -0.14 -39.94 0.32
C ASP A 230 0.59 -41.24 0.73
N LYS A 231 0.19 -42.40 0.17
CA LYS A 231 0.73 -43.72 0.52
C LYS A 231 1.42 -44.36 -0.69
N ILE A 232 2.62 -44.90 -0.48
CA ILE A 232 3.40 -45.53 -1.56
C ILE A 232 2.70 -46.78 -2.11
N GLU A 233 2.06 -47.56 -1.23
CA GLU A 233 1.39 -48.80 -1.59
C GLU A 233 0.25 -48.54 -2.58
N VAL A 234 -0.45 -47.41 -2.43
CA VAL A 234 -1.51 -46.98 -3.35
C VAL A 234 -0.92 -46.57 -4.69
N ALA A 235 0.23 -45.89 -4.70
CA ALA A 235 0.91 -45.51 -5.94
C ALA A 235 1.48 -46.72 -6.69
N GLU A 236 2.03 -47.71 -5.97
CA GLU A 236 2.51 -48.98 -6.54
C GLU A 236 1.37 -49.83 -7.09
N GLN A 237 0.26 -49.94 -6.36
CA GLN A 237 -0.94 -50.61 -6.84
C GLN A 237 -1.48 -49.94 -8.10
N LEU A 238 -1.60 -48.61 -8.11
CA LEU A 238 -2.01 -47.86 -9.29
C LEU A 238 -1.06 -48.10 -10.47
N LEU A 239 0.26 -48.02 -10.26
CA LEU A 239 1.25 -48.26 -11.32
C LEU A 239 1.14 -49.66 -11.95
N ASN A 240 0.93 -50.69 -11.12
CA ASN A 240 0.82 -52.08 -11.56
C ASN A 240 -0.49 -52.38 -12.29
N LEU A 241 -1.56 -51.66 -11.96
CA LEU A 241 -2.89 -51.82 -12.58
C LEU A 241 -3.02 -51.08 -13.92
N LEU A 242 -2.18 -50.06 -14.15
CA LEU A 242 -2.17 -49.32 -15.41
C LEU A 242 -1.58 -50.17 -16.53
N GLU A 243 -2.29 -50.22 -17.66
CA GLU A 243 -1.80 -50.82 -18.90
C GLU A 243 -0.73 -49.95 -19.57
N ASP A 244 -0.02 -50.49 -20.56
CA ASP A 244 0.96 -49.73 -21.35
C ASP A 244 0.29 -48.91 -22.47
N GLU A 245 -0.96 -49.22 -22.77
CA GLU A 245 -1.81 -48.48 -23.70
C GLU A 245 -2.94 -47.80 -22.92
N ILE A 246 -3.15 -46.51 -23.14
CA ILE A 246 -4.20 -45.74 -22.48
C ILE A 246 -5.02 -44.94 -23.50
N VAL A 247 -6.30 -44.76 -23.20
CA VAL A 247 -7.19 -43.94 -24.02
C VAL A 247 -7.37 -42.57 -23.38
N ILE A 248 -7.00 -41.51 -24.09
CA ILE A 248 -7.16 -40.14 -23.58
C ILE A 248 -8.64 -39.84 -23.32
N THR A 249 -8.95 -39.45 -22.08
CA THR A 249 -10.34 -39.24 -21.65
C THR A 249 -10.89 -37.87 -22.04
N GLU A 250 -10.05 -36.83 -22.02
CA GLU A 250 -10.48 -35.47 -22.30
C GLU A 250 -9.30 -34.64 -22.82
N VAL A 251 -9.54 -33.85 -23.86
CA VAL A 251 -8.66 -32.78 -24.31
C VAL A 251 -9.48 -31.49 -24.36
N GLU A 252 -9.00 -30.47 -23.63
CA GLU A 252 -9.62 -29.16 -23.54
C GLU A 252 -8.66 -28.10 -24.07
N ASP A 253 -9.04 -27.46 -25.18
CA ASP A 253 -8.36 -26.29 -25.72
C ASP A 253 -9.17 -25.02 -25.45
N LYS A 254 -8.54 -24.03 -24.85
CA LYS A 254 -9.17 -22.74 -24.52
C LYS A 254 -8.25 -21.58 -24.89
N GLU A 255 -8.76 -20.64 -25.69
CA GLU A 255 -8.13 -19.33 -25.83
C GLU A 255 -8.35 -18.52 -24.55
N ILE A 256 -7.26 -18.17 -23.87
CA ILE A 256 -7.28 -17.32 -22.68
C ILE A 256 -6.83 -15.92 -23.09
N SER A 257 -7.71 -14.94 -22.94
CA SER A 257 -7.36 -13.52 -23.08
C SER A 257 -7.17 -12.89 -21.70
N THR A 258 -5.94 -12.48 -21.39
CA THR A 258 -5.59 -11.81 -20.14
C THR A 258 -5.41 -10.32 -20.38
N LYS A 259 -6.16 -9.49 -19.66
CA LYS A 259 -6.04 -8.03 -19.72
C LYS A 259 -4.75 -7.56 -19.04
N PRO A 260 -4.16 -6.44 -19.49
CA PRO A 260 -3.09 -5.81 -18.75
C PRO A 260 -3.57 -5.35 -17.38
N ASP A 261 -2.62 -5.26 -16.47
CA ASP A 261 -2.84 -4.65 -15.16
C ASP A 261 -2.74 -3.12 -15.27
N LYS A 262 -3.36 -2.37 -14.36
CA LYS A 262 -3.43 -0.89 -14.40
C LYS A 262 -2.07 -0.20 -14.15
N PRO A 263 -1.97 1.13 -14.28
CA PRO A 263 -0.81 1.88 -13.82
C PRO A 263 -0.55 1.68 -12.31
N TYR A 264 0.64 2.10 -11.86
CA TYR A 264 1.09 1.87 -10.50
C TYR A 264 0.42 2.77 -9.49
N ASP A 265 0.06 2.20 -8.34
CA ASP A 265 0.13 2.89 -7.07
C ASP A 265 1.54 2.68 -6.45
N LEU A 266 1.80 3.30 -5.30
CA LEU A 266 3.10 3.16 -4.64
C LEU A 266 3.40 1.71 -4.22
N THR A 267 2.42 1.01 -3.68
CA THR A 267 2.65 -0.33 -3.12
C THR A 267 2.97 -1.34 -4.22
N THR A 268 2.25 -1.29 -5.34
CA THR A 268 2.49 -2.14 -6.51
C THR A 268 3.85 -1.83 -7.12
N LEU A 269 4.24 -0.55 -7.20
CA LEU A 269 5.59 -0.15 -7.65
C LEU A 269 6.68 -0.72 -6.73
N GLN A 270 6.52 -0.60 -5.41
CA GLN A 270 7.47 -1.14 -4.42
C GLN A 270 7.60 -2.66 -4.52
N ARG A 271 6.47 -3.35 -4.69
CA ARG A 271 6.42 -4.81 -4.84
C ARG A 271 7.11 -5.28 -6.10
N GLU A 272 6.83 -4.67 -7.25
CA GLU A 272 7.48 -5.02 -8.52
C GLU A 272 8.97 -4.62 -8.53
N ALA A 273 9.34 -3.46 -7.97
CA ALA A 273 10.73 -3.07 -7.81
C ALA A 273 11.52 -4.03 -6.91
N ASN A 274 10.90 -4.54 -5.82
CA ASN A 274 11.52 -5.57 -4.99
C ASN A 274 11.67 -6.89 -5.76
N LYS A 275 10.62 -7.33 -6.45
CA LYS A 275 10.63 -8.56 -7.24
C LYS A 275 11.71 -8.55 -8.32
N TYR A 276 11.81 -7.45 -9.08
CA TYR A 276 12.67 -7.35 -10.26
C TYR A 276 14.09 -6.90 -9.93
N PHE A 277 14.25 -5.96 -9.00
CA PHE A 277 15.55 -5.33 -8.72
C PHE A 277 16.06 -5.60 -7.30
N GLY A 278 15.25 -6.19 -6.42
CA GLY A 278 15.62 -6.40 -5.02
C GLY A 278 15.64 -5.12 -4.19
N TYR A 279 15.08 -4.01 -4.69
CA TYR A 279 15.02 -2.76 -3.96
C TYR A 279 14.06 -2.87 -2.77
N SER A 280 14.42 -2.21 -1.67
CA SER A 280 13.48 -2.06 -0.55
C SER A 280 12.32 -1.12 -0.94
N ALA A 281 11.24 -1.19 -0.18
CA ALA A 281 10.11 -0.29 -0.25
C ALA A 281 10.56 1.16 -0.01
N ASN A 282 11.49 1.37 0.92
CA ASN A 282 12.06 2.69 1.23
C ASN A 282 12.96 3.21 0.10
N ASP A 283 13.84 2.37 -0.46
CA ASP A 283 14.66 2.74 -1.62
C ASP A 283 13.77 3.13 -2.81
N THR A 284 12.75 2.33 -3.10
CA THR A 284 11.81 2.60 -4.19
C THR A 284 11.06 3.90 -3.98
N LEU A 285 10.59 4.16 -2.74
CA LEU A 285 9.93 5.43 -2.38
C LEU A 285 10.87 6.62 -2.58
N ASN A 286 12.12 6.52 -2.12
CA ASN A 286 13.11 7.61 -2.25
C ASN A 286 13.47 7.88 -3.72
N LEU A 287 13.64 6.83 -4.52
CA LEU A 287 13.89 6.95 -5.96
C LEU A 287 12.70 7.58 -6.69
N ALA A 288 11.48 7.12 -6.40
CA ALA A 288 10.27 7.70 -6.98
C ALA A 288 10.08 9.17 -6.55
N GLN A 289 10.36 9.49 -5.28
CA GLN A 289 10.34 10.86 -4.77
C GLN A 289 11.34 11.76 -5.51
N GLY A 290 12.56 11.28 -5.76
CA GLY A 290 13.56 12.01 -6.56
C GLY A 290 13.13 12.24 -8.01
N LEU A 291 12.51 11.24 -8.64
CA LEU A 291 11.93 11.37 -9.99
C LEU A 291 10.79 12.40 -10.02
N TYR A 292 9.94 12.43 -8.99
CA TYR A 292 8.87 13.41 -8.86
C TYR A 292 9.40 14.84 -8.68
N GLU A 293 10.43 15.02 -7.86
CA GLU A 293 11.08 16.33 -7.66
C GLU A 293 11.76 16.85 -8.93
N LYS A 294 12.30 15.94 -9.75
CA LYS A 294 12.79 16.20 -11.11
C LYS A 294 11.66 16.42 -12.14
N LYS A 295 10.39 16.31 -11.72
CA LYS A 295 9.16 16.42 -12.54
C LYS A 295 9.05 15.35 -13.64
N LEU A 296 9.68 14.20 -13.46
CA LEU A 296 9.68 13.12 -14.45
C LEU A 296 8.48 12.19 -14.30
N ILE A 297 7.98 12.04 -13.07
CA ILE A 297 6.78 11.25 -12.76
C ILE A 297 5.79 12.07 -11.94
N THR A 298 4.57 11.58 -11.84
CA THR A 298 3.49 12.14 -11.01
C THR A 298 3.70 11.77 -9.55
N TYR A 299 2.87 12.32 -8.65
CA TYR A 299 3.10 12.20 -7.21
C TYR A 299 3.16 10.73 -6.76
N PRO A 300 4.27 10.26 -6.15
CA PRO A 300 4.51 8.84 -6.02
C PRO A 300 3.89 8.21 -4.76
N ARG A 301 3.27 8.99 -3.87
CA ARG A 301 2.66 8.47 -2.62
C ARG A 301 1.15 8.31 -2.75
N THR A 302 0.73 7.77 -3.88
CA THR A 302 -0.66 7.48 -4.21
C THR A 302 -1.02 6.03 -3.92
N ASP A 303 -2.26 5.79 -3.52
CA ASP A 303 -2.90 4.48 -3.46
C ASP A 303 -3.82 4.21 -4.66
N SER A 304 -4.03 5.20 -5.53
CA SER A 304 -4.85 5.04 -6.72
C SER A 304 -4.08 4.38 -7.85
N ARG A 305 -4.79 3.51 -8.56
CA ARG A 305 -4.36 2.88 -9.81
C ARG A 305 -5.11 3.41 -11.03
N TYR A 306 -5.81 4.52 -10.85
CA TYR A 306 -6.65 5.16 -11.86
C TYR A 306 -6.16 6.57 -12.14
N LEU A 307 -6.53 7.07 -13.32
CA LEU A 307 -6.39 8.45 -13.75
C LEU A 307 -7.75 9.14 -13.72
N THR A 308 -7.77 10.46 -13.66
CA THR A 308 -9.02 11.23 -13.72
C THR A 308 -9.50 11.40 -15.16
N ASP A 309 -10.81 11.51 -15.36
CA ASP A 309 -11.44 11.49 -16.68
C ASP A 309 -11.07 12.73 -17.54
N ASP A 310 -10.64 13.82 -16.92
CA ASP A 310 -10.14 15.03 -17.58
C ASP A 310 -8.76 14.85 -18.24
N MET A 311 -8.03 13.77 -17.91
CA MET A 311 -6.68 13.52 -18.43
C MET A 311 -6.65 12.82 -19.79
N VAL A 312 -7.80 12.39 -20.35
CA VAL A 312 -7.84 11.54 -21.56
C VAL A 312 -7.03 12.10 -22.73
N THR A 313 -7.16 13.39 -23.04
CA THR A 313 -6.43 14.03 -24.14
C THR A 313 -4.92 14.08 -23.85
N THR A 314 -4.55 14.58 -22.68
CA THR A 314 -3.16 14.67 -22.19
C THR A 314 -2.49 13.29 -22.18
N MET A 315 -3.24 12.23 -21.90
CA MET A 315 -2.71 10.87 -21.89
C MET A 315 -2.43 10.32 -23.28
N LYS A 316 -3.19 10.70 -24.31
CA LYS A 316 -2.87 10.32 -25.70
C LYS A 316 -1.54 10.94 -26.13
N GLU A 317 -1.39 12.24 -25.89
CA GLU A 317 -0.13 12.98 -26.15
C GLU A 317 1.05 12.37 -25.39
N LEU A 318 0.84 11.99 -24.12
CA LEU A 318 1.89 11.34 -23.33
C LEU A 318 2.31 10.00 -23.92
N LEU A 319 1.37 9.14 -24.33
CA LEU A 319 1.68 7.81 -24.88
C LEU A 319 2.50 7.92 -26.17
N GLU A 320 2.08 8.80 -27.10
CA GLU A 320 2.82 9.09 -28.34
C GLU A 320 4.22 9.64 -28.07
N GLY A 321 4.37 10.49 -27.04
CA GLY A 321 5.67 11.03 -26.65
C GLY A 321 6.59 10.04 -25.92
N LEU A 322 6.05 8.95 -25.36
CA LEU A 322 6.82 7.91 -24.68
C LEU A 322 7.32 6.82 -25.65
N GLU A 323 6.52 6.50 -26.67
CA GLU A 323 6.85 5.55 -27.73
C GLU A 323 6.22 6.02 -29.04
N GLU A 324 7.08 6.22 -30.05
CA GLU A 324 6.66 6.61 -31.39
C GLU A 324 5.73 5.54 -32.00
N ASP A 325 4.67 5.98 -32.67
CA ASP A 325 3.64 5.12 -33.27
C ASP A 325 2.94 4.14 -32.29
N PHE A 326 2.90 4.47 -30.99
CA PHE A 326 2.22 3.63 -29.99
C PHE A 326 0.72 3.49 -30.29
N LYS A 327 0.30 2.25 -30.60
CA LYS A 327 -1.10 1.90 -30.80
C LYS A 327 -1.69 1.32 -29.52
N PHE A 328 -2.54 2.10 -28.86
CA PHE A 328 -3.28 1.63 -27.69
C PHE A 328 -4.53 0.83 -28.07
N ASN A 329 -4.88 -0.13 -27.22
CA ASN A 329 -6.16 -0.80 -27.25
C ASN A 329 -7.22 0.09 -26.58
N GLU A 330 -8.26 0.51 -27.32
CA GLU A 330 -9.30 1.43 -26.84
C GLU A 330 -9.98 0.99 -25.54
N SER A 331 -10.23 -0.32 -25.36
CA SER A 331 -10.88 -0.84 -24.15
C SER A 331 -9.96 -0.75 -22.95
N ASN A 332 -8.69 -1.15 -23.11
CA ASN A 332 -7.70 -1.10 -22.04
C ASN A 332 -7.32 0.34 -21.69
N PHE A 333 -7.16 1.21 -22.70
CA PHE A 333 -6.94 2.64 -22.52
C PHE A 333 -8.07 3.28 -21.70
N LYS A 334 -9.35 3.05 -22.05
CA LYS A 334 -10.46 3.59 -21.25
C LYS A 334 -10.50 3.05 -19.82
N SER A 335 -10.02 1.83 -19.60
CA SER A 335 -10.10 1.16 -18.29
C SER A 335 -9.21 1.78 -17.19
N ILE A 336 -8.22 2.61 -17.57
CA ILE A 336 -7.34 3.29 -16.61
C ILE A 336 -7.96 4.59 -16.07
N PHE A 337 -9.03 5.11 -16.68
CA PHE A 337 -9.70 6.34 -16.26
C PHE A 337 -10.92 6.01 -15.40
N ASN A 338 -10.97 6.59 -14.20
CA ASN A 338 -12.14 6.56 -13.34
C ASN A 338 -11.95 7.57 -12.20
N SER A 339 -12.50 8.79 -12.33
CA SER A 339 -12.34 9.83 -11.30
C SER A 339 -12.91 9.42 -9.94
N SER A 340 -13.95 8.57 -9.89
CA SER A 340 -14.51 8.09 -8.61
C SER A 340 -13.59 7.14 -7.85
N LYS A 341 -12.57 6.58 -8.52
CA LYS A 341 -11.55 5.70 -7.92
C LYS A 341 -10.20 6.39 -7.74
N VAL A 342 -10.18 7.72 -7.89
CA VAL A 342 -9.05 8.56 -7.54
C VAL A 342 -9.32 9.16 -6.18
N THR A 343 -8.43 8.89 -5.23
CA THR A 343 -8.45 9.43 -3.86
C THR A 343 -7.85 10.83 -3.88
N ASP A 344 -6.81 11.08 -3.09
CA ASP A 344 -6.06 12.33 -3.04
C ASP A 344 -5.22 12.57 -4.31
N HIS A 345 -4.72 11.47 -4.89
CA HIS A 345 -3.81 11.48 -6.04
C HIS A 345 -4.19 10.37 -7.01
N TYR A 346 -3.99 10.60 -8.30
CA TYR A 346 -4.12 9.57 -9.32
C TYR A 346 -2.84 8.72 -9.42
N ALA A 347 -2.83 7.72 -10.30
CA ALA A 347 -1.74 6.76 -10.46
C ALA A 347 -0.37 7.37 -10.82
N ILE A 348 0.69 6.63 -10.52
CA ILE A 348 2.08 6.98 -10.83
C ILE A 348 2.35 6.73 -12.31
N ILE A 349 2.56 7.81 -13.06
CA ILE A 349 2.86 7.81 -14.50
C ILE A 349 4.00 8.80 -14.82
N PRO A 350 4.68 8.67 -15.97
CA PRO A 350 5.56 9.72 -16.47
C PRO A 350 4.79 11.03 -16.73
N THR A 351 5.47 12.17 -16.68
CA THR A 351 4.86 13.46 -17.07
C THR A 351 5.24 13.84 -18.50
N ILE A 352 4.37 14.60 -19.19
CA ILE A 352 4.71 15.20 -20.50
C ILE A 352 6.00 16.02 -20.41
N SER A 353 6.14 16.80 -19.33
CA SER A 353 7.31 17.63 -19.13
C SER A 353 8.61 16.85 -18.93
N GLY A 354 8.51 15.55 -18.60
CA GLY A 354 9.63 14.64 -18.40
C GLY A 354 10.05 13.87 -19.65
N ILE A 355 9.26 13.92 -20.73
CA ILE A 355 9.60 13.27 -22.01
C ILE A 355 10.98 13.75 -22.48
N GLY A 356 11.84 12.79 -22.84
CA GLY A 356 13.20 13.05 -23.33
C GLY A 356 14.21 13.55 -22.27
N LYS A 357 13.78 13.83 -21.03
CA LYS A 357 14.63 14.36 -19.94
C LYS A 357 15.20 13.28 -19.01
N ALA A 358 14.91 12.01 -19.28
CA ALA A 358 15.40 10.88 -18.49
C ALA A 358 16.87 10.50 -18.76
N LYS A 359 17.65 11.33 -19.47
CA LYS A 359 19.02 11.01 -19.91
C LYS A 359 20.06 11.10 -18.78
N ASP A 360 19.83 11.97 -17.80
CA ASP A 360 20.77 12.23 -16.69
C ASP A 360 20.39 11.49 -15.38
N LEU A 361 19.59 10.42 -15.49
CA LEU A 361 19.19 9.62 -14.35
C LEU A 361 20.29 8.65 -13.92
N SER A 362 20.43 8.43 -12.62
CA SER A 362 21.25 7.31 -12.12
C SER A 362 20.69 5.97 -12.61
N ASP A 363 21.49 4.90 -12.60
CA ASP A 363 21.03 3.56 -13.02
C ASP A 363 19.79 3.10 -12.23
N LYS A 364 19.76 3.37 -10.92
CA LYS A 364 18.62 3.03 -10.06
C LYS A 364 17.37 3.83 -10.40
N GLU A 365 17.50 5.14 -10.62
CA GLU A 365 16.38 6.00 -11.02
C GLU A 365 15.86 5.61 -12.41
N SER A 366 16.76 5.31 -13.35
CA SER A 366 16.41 4.85 -14.70
C SER A 366 15.60 3.56 -14.66
N LYS A 367 15.97 2.61 -13.79
CA LYS A 367 15.20 1.37 -13.59
C LYS A 367 13.79 1.62 -13.09
N ILE A 368 13.61 2.49 -12.08
CA ILE A 368 12.28 2.84 -11.56
C ILE A 368 11.46 3.61 -12.60
N TYR A 369 12.06 4.60 -13.28
CA TYR A 369 11.39 5.36 -14.33
C TYR A 369 10.92 4.46 -15.48
N ASN A 370 11.80 3.58 -15.97
CA ASN A 370 11.44 2.64 -17.04
C ASN A 370 10.38 1.64 -16.59
N LEU A 371 10.42 1.17 -15.34
CA LEU A 371 9.39 0.30 -14.80
C LEU A 371 8.02 0.99 -14.84
N ILE A 372 7.93 2.24 -14.39
CA ILE A 372 6.71 3.07 -14.43
C ILE A 372 6.24 3.29 -15.87
N LYS A 373 7.15 3.71 -16.77
CA LYS A 373 6.88 3.91 -18.19
C LYS A 373 6.31 2.66 -18.84
N ASN A 374 6.98 1.52 -18.68
CA ASN A 374 6.60 0.26 -19.30
C ASN A 374 5.28 -0.27 -18.75
N LYS A 375 4.97 -0.04 -17.47
CA LYS A 375 3.66 -0.38 -16.90
C LYS A 375 2.54 0.45 -17.51
N LEU A 376 2.74 1.75 -17.73
CA LEU A 376 1.75 2.60 -18.41
C LEU A 376 1.51 2.11 -19.85
N LEU A 377 2.57 1.89 -20.63
CA LEU A 377 2.46 1.37 -21.99
C LEU A 377 1.74 0.01 -22.01
N ALA A 378 2.11 -0.90 -21.10
CA ALA A 378 1.43 -2.18 -20.92
C ALA A 378 -0.06 -2.02 -20.61
N SER A 379 -0.41 -1.10 -19.70
CA SER A 379 -1.80 -0.84 -19.27
C SER A 379 -2.71 -0.43 -20.43
N CYS A 380 -2.15 0.18 -21.47
CA CYS A 380 -2.87 0.67 -22.64
C CYS A 380 -2.75 -0.27 -23.85
N SER A 381 -1.99 -1.36 -23.76
CA SER A 381 -1.70 -2.26 -24.89
C SER A 381 -2.74 -3.37 -25.04
N ASP A 382 -2.64 -4.15 -26.13
CA ASP A 382 -3.48 -5.32 -26.35
C ASP A 382 -3.35 -6.39 -25.25
N ASN A 383 -4.41 -7.19 -25.11
CA ASN A 383 -4.40 -8.33 -24.19
C ASN A 383 -3.36 -9.37 -24.63
N LEU A 384 -2.78 -10.03 -23.65
CA LEU A 384 -2.10 -11.30 -23.88
C LEU A 384 -3.16 -12.34 -24.30
N LYS A 385 -2.90 -13.05 -25.40
CA LYS A 385 -3.71 -14.20 -25.82
C LYS A 385 -2.85 -15.45 -25.80
N GLU A 386 -3.30 -16.46 -25.07
CA GLU A 386 -2.64 -17.76 -24.95
C GLU A 386 -3.62 -18.86 -25.38
N SER A 387 -3.12 -19.86 -26.11
CA SER A 387 -3.82 -21.14 -26.22
C SER A 387 -3.46 -21.98 -25.00
N SER A 388 -4.45 -22.38 -24.21
CA SER A 388 -4.29 -23.28 -23.07
C SER A 388 -4.83 -24.65 -23.45
N ARG A 389 -3.95 -25.65 -23.48
CA ARG A 389 -4.32 -27.05 -23.72
C ARG A 389 -4.23 -27.83 -22.41
N LYS A 390 -5.28 -28.59 -22.07
CA LYS A 390 -5.26 -29.56 -20.98
C LYS A 390 -5.60 -30.93 -21.52
N ILE A 391 -4.83 -31.92 -21.14
CA ILE A 391 -5.04 -33.33 -21.49
C ILE A 391 -5.27 -34.07 -20.19
N ARG A 392 -6.36 -34.83 -20.12
CA ARG A 392 -6.70 -35.69 -18.99
C ARG A 392 -6.82 -37.14 -19.41
N TYR A 393 -6.32 -38.00 -18.54
CA TYR A 393 -6.62 -39.42 -18.50
C TYR A 393 -7.17 -39.77 -17.11
N GLU A 394 -8.22 -40.60 -17.05
CA GLU A 394 -8.81 -41.06 -15.79
C GLU A 394 -8.72 -42.58 -15.71
N TYR A 395 -8.28 -43.09 -14.57
CA TYR A 395 -8.26 -44.51 -14.25
C TYR A 395 -8.65 -44.74 -12.80
N ASP A 396 -9.70 -45.55 -12.56
CA ASP A 396 -10.21 -45.90 -11.22
C ASP A 396 -10.25 -44.70 -10.25
N LYS A 397 -10.85 -43.59 -10.71
CA LYS A 397 -11.01 -42.30 -10.00
C LYS A 397 -9.74 -41.46 -9.82
N PHE A 398 -8.58 -41.93 -10.27
CA PHE A 398 -7.36 -41.11 -10.33
C PHE A 398 -7.33 -40.29 -11.61
N ASN A 399 -7.16 -38.98 -11.50
CA ASN A 399 -6.95 -38.11 -12.65
C ASN A 399 -5.47 -37.95 -12.92
N PHE A 400 -5.09 -38.09 -14.17
CA PHE A 400 -3.78 -37.76 -14.71
C PHE A 400 -3.92 -36.55 -15.60
N ASN A 401 -3.15 -35.50 -15.31
CA ASN A 401 -3.29 -34.21 -15.96
C ASN A 401 -1.97 -33.74 -16.58
N ALA A 402 -2.06 -33.16 -17.76
CA ALA A 402 -1.02 -32.34 -18.37
C ALA A 402 -1.64 -31.01 -18.80
N SER A 403 -0.92 -29.91 -18.57
CA SER A 403 -1.35 -28.58 -18.97
C SER A 403 -0.23 -27.83 -19.68
N GLY A 404 -0.55 -27.22 -20.81
CA GLY A 404 0.36 -26.45 -21.63
C GLY A 404 -0.23 -25.11 -22.02
N LYS A 405 0.66 -24.16 -22.31
CA LYS A 405 0.28 -22.85 -22.81
C LYS A 405 1.25 -22.41 -23.89
N THR A 406 0.69 -21.89 -24.98
CA THR A 406 1.42 -21.33 -26.13
C THR A 406 0.91 -19.91 -26.38
N ILE A 407 1.82 -18.97 -26.66
CA ILE A 407 1.44 -17.56 -26.87
C ILE A 407 0.91 -17.39 -28.30
N ILE A 408 -0.33 -16.91 -28.44
CA ILE A 408 -0.93 -16.54 -29.74
C ILE A 408 -0.63 -15.07 -30.05
N ASN A 409 -0.79 -14.20 -29.05
CA ASN A 409 -0.45 -12.78 -29.15
C ASN A 409 0.16 -12.32 -27.82
N GLU A 410 1.36 -11.77 -27.90
CA GLU A 410 2.13 -11.32 -26.75
C GLU A 410 1.48 -10.12 -26.02
N GLY A 411 0.76 -9.26 -26.75
CA GLY A 411 0.06 -8.10 -26.22
C GLY A 411 0.96 -7.22 -25.32
N TYR A 412 0.43 -6.82 -24.18
CA TYR A 412 1.09 -5.97 -23.20
C TYR A 412 2.38 -6.56 -22.60
N THR A 413 2.58 -7.89 -22.69
CA THR A 413 3.69 -8.55 -21.99
C THR A 413 5.07 -8.20 -22.57
N LYS A 414 5.12 -7.70 -23.80
CA LYS A 414 6.36 -7.18 -24.45
C LYS A 414 7.08 -6.12 -23.63
N TYR A 415 6.31 -5.27 -22.92
CA TYR A 415 6.87 -4.22 -22.04
C TYR A 415 7.41 -4.76 -20.72
N LEU A 416 7.05 -5.99 -20.34
CA LEU A 416 7.38 -6.61 -19.06
C LEU A 416 8.44 -7.71 -19.17
N LYS A 417 8.71 -8.21 -20.39
CA LYS A 417 9.68 -9.29 -20.65
C LYS A 417 11.06 -9.02 -20.05
N THR A 418 11.56 -7.80 -20.14
CA THR A 418 12.91 -7.45 -19.66
C THR A 418 13.08 -7.53 -18.13
N TYR A 419 11.97 -7.60 -17.38
CA TYR A 419 12.00 -7.62 -15.91
C TYR A 419 11.72 -9.02 -15.34
N GLY A 420 10.94 -9.83 -16.06
CA GLY A 420 10.56 -11.17 -15.64
C GLY A 420 11.55 -12.25 -16.07
N LYS A 421 11.36 -13.47 -15.55
CA LYS A 421 11.91 -14.66 -16.21
C LYS A 421 11.13 -14.87 -17.51
N GLU A 422 11.82 -15.36 -18.54
CA GLU A 422 11.16 -15.81 -19.76
C GLU A 422 10.07 -16.82 -19.42
N ARG A 423 8.90 -16.62 -20.03
CA ARG A 423 7.82 -17.60 -19.92
C ARG A 423 8.27 -18.82 -20.73
N GLN A 424 8.39 -19.95 -20.05
CA GLN A 424 8.55 -21.22 -20.75
C GLN A 424 7.20 -21.58 -21.35
N GLU A 425 7.13 -21.52 -22.68
CA GLU A 425 6.04 -22.15 -23.42
C GLU A 425 6.18 -23.66 -23.26
N ASN A 426 5.10 -24.30 -22.84
CA ASN A 426 5.04 -25.75 -22.70
C ASN A 426 3.98 -26.24 -23.68
N GLU A 427 4.37 -26.32 -24.95
CA GLU A 427 3.51 -26.83 -26.00
C GLU A 427 3.30 -28.33 -25.79
N LEU A 428 2.03 -28.74 -25.72
CA LEU A 428 1.69 -30.15 -25.56
C LEU A 428 1.48 -30.80 -26.94
N PRO A 429 1.78 -32.09 -27.08
CA PRO A 429 1.55 -32.83 -28.32
C PRO A 429 0.09 -32.77 -28.79
N ASP A 430 -0.10 -32.95 -30.10
CA ASP A 430 -1.42 -32.94 -30.70
C ASP A 430 -2.13 -34.29 -30.56
N VAL A 431 -2.77 -34.49 -29.41
CA VAL A 431 -3.62 -35.65 -29.10
C VAL A 431 -5.08 -35.25 -28.97
N LYS A 432 -6.00 -36.17 -29.24
CA LYS A 432 -7.46 -35.98 -29.18
C LYS A 432 -8.08 -36.89 -28.14
N THR A 433 -9.26 -36.48 -27.66
CA THR A 433 -10.12 -37.35 -26.86
C THR A 433 -10.41 -38.65 -27.61
N GLY A 434 -10.21 -39.79 -26.97
CA GLY A 434 -10.38 -41.11 -27.57
C GLY A 434 -9.14 -41.68 -28.26
N ASP A 435 -8.05 -40.93 -28.38
CA ASP A 435 -6.80 -41.47 -28.91
C ASP A 435 -6.24 -42.54 -27.97
N ASN A 436 -5.91 -43.71 -28.53
CA ASN A 436 -5.17 -44.75 -27.84
C ASN A 436 -3.67 -44.49 -28.01
N ILE A 437 -2.97 -44.23 -26.91
CA ILE A 437 -1.54 -43.94 -26.90
C ILE A 437 -0.77 -45.03 -26.16
N LYS A 438 0.38 -45.41 -26.71
CA LYS A 438 1.29 -46.37 -26.09
C LYS A 438 2.34 -45.64 -25.27
N LEU A 439 2.29 -45.81 -23.96
CA LEU A 439 3.18 -45.15 -23.01
C LEU A 439 4.64 -45.56 -23.25
N THR A 440 5.52 -44.57 -23.24
CA THR A 440 6.97 -44.77 -23.31
C THR A 440 7.52 -45.18 -21.93
N SER A 441 6.96 -44.64 -20.86
CA SER A 441 7.31 -45.01 -19.49
C SER A 441 6.21 -44.69 -18.50
N LYS A 442 6.21 -45.43 -17.38
CA LYS A 442 5.41 -45.18 -16.19
C LYS A 442 6.33 -45.22 -14.98
N ASN A 443 6.26 -44.21 -14.13
CA ASN A 443 7.10 -44.16 -12.94
C ASN A 443 6.38 -43.49 -11.76
N ILE A 444 6.75 -43.89 -10.55
CA ILE A 444 6.35 -43.19 -9.33
C ILE A 444 7.34 -42.07 -9.08
N SER A 445 6.83 -40.86 -8.91
CA SER A 445 7.60 -39.69 -8.50
C SER A 445 7.38 -39.40 -7.03
N GLU A 446 8.45 -39.50 -6.25
CA GLU A 446 8.44 -39.07 -4.86
C GLU A 446 8.56 -37.55 -4.77
N LYS A 447 7.63 -36.93 -4.05
CA LYS A 447 7.57 -35.50 -3.82
C LYS A 447 7.39 -35.20 -2.35
N PHE A 448 7.63 -33.95 -2.00
CA PHE A 448 7.49 -33.50 -0.63
C PHE A 448 6.79 -32.15 -0.56
N THR A 449 6.00 -31.96 0.48
CA THR A 449 5.44 -30.65 0.81
C THR A 449 6.58 -29.68 1.14
N LYS A 450 6.37 -28.39 0.84
CA LYS A 450 7.34 -27.33 1.12
C LYS A 450 6.75 -26.38 2.15
N ALA A 451 7.58 -25.93 3.09
CA ALA A 451 7.22 -24.85 3.99
C ALA A 451 6.87 -23.60 3.16
N PRO A 452 6.01 -22.70 3.69
CA PRO A 452 5.86 -21.38 3.08
C PRO A 452 7.21 -20.66 3.05
N GLY A 453 7.40 -19.75 2.10
CA GLY A 453 8.59 -18.90 2.09
C GLY A 453 8.52 -17.84 3.18
N HIS A 454 9.67 -17.41 3.72
CA HIS A 454 9.74 -16.20 4.54
C HIS A 454 9.16 -15.01 3.77
N TYR A 455 8.66 -14.03 4.51
CA TYR A 455 8.30 -12.77 3.88
C TYR A 455 9.56 -12.10 3.33
N ASN A 456 9.44 -11.57 2.12
CA ASN A 456 10.29 -10.51 1.58
C ASN A 456 9.45 -9.23 1.52
N GLU A 457 10.02 -8.11 1.08
CA GLU A 457 9.26 -6.85 1.05
C GLU A 457 8.08 -6.88 0.05
N ASP A 458 8.17 -7.58 -1.09
CA ASP A 458 7.01 -7.77 -1.99
C ASP A 458 5.85 -8.48 -1.26
N THR A 459 6.14 -9.66 -0.72
CA THR A 459 5.13 -10.51 -0.08
C THR A 459 4.62 -9.93 1.25
N LEU A 460 5.45 -9.19 1.99
CA LEU A 460 5.03 -8.48 3.19
C LEU A 460 4.13 -7.30 2.85
N LEU A 461 4.50 -6.46 1.87
CA LEU A 461 3.64 -5.36 1.44
C LEU A 461 2.27 -5.87 0.97
N LYS A 462 2.26 -6.98 0.19
CA LYS A 462 1.02 -7.65 -0.19
C LYS A 462 0.23 -8.13 1.03
N ALA A 463 0.90 -8.70 2.03
CA ALA A 463 0.24 -9.14 3.25
C ALA A 463 -0.34 -7.94 4.03
N MET A 464 0.41 -6.85 4.16
CA MET A 464 -0.06 -5.61 4.80
C MET A 464 -1.26 -5.02 4.07
N GLU A 465 -1.31 -5.04 2.73
CA GLU A 465 -2.48 -4.59 1.95
C GLU A 465 -3.76 -5.36 2.23
N ASN A 466 -3.64 -6.66 2.49
CA ASN A 466 -4.79 -7.56 2.64
C ASN A 466 -5.11 -7.90 4.10
N ALA A 467 -4.24 -7.56 5.05
CA ALA A 467 -4.39 -7.94 6.44
C ALA A 467 -5.66 -7.31 7.05
N GLY A 468 -6.55 -8.15 7.58
CA GLY A 468 -7.80 -7.72 8.21
C GLY A 468 -8.83 -7.18 7.21
N VAL A 469 -8.64 -7.31 5.89
CA VAL A 469 -9.61 -6.81 4.90
C VAL A 469 -10.89 -7.65 4.92
N GLU A 470 -10.79 -8.93 5.24
CA GLU A 470 -11.93 -9.84 5.42
C GLU A 470 -12.88 -9.44 6.55
N SER A 471 -12.40 -8.65 7.53
CA SER A 471 -13.22 -8.12 8.62
C SER A 471 -13.95 -6.82 8.26
N LEU A 472 -13.64 -6.23 7.10
CA LEU A 472 -14.28 -5.00 6.66
C LEU A 472 -15.68 -5.29 6.16
N ASP A 473 -16.64 -4.50 6.66
CA ASP A 473 -17.99 -4.48 6.10
C ASP A 473 -17.92 -4.04 4.62
N LYS A 474 -18.58 -4.80 3.75
CA LYS A 474 -18.57 -4.54 2.30
C LYS A 474 -19.33 -3.27 1.95
N ASP A 475 -20.24 -2.83 2.82
CA ASP A 475 -21.08 -1.67 2.60
C ASP A 475 -20.44 -0.36 3.11
N ILE A 476 -19.31 -0.45 3.84
CA ILE A 476 -18.58 0.72 4.33
C ILE A 476 -17.39 1.01 3.40
N GLU A 477 -17.42 2.19 2.78
CA GLU A 477 -16.27 2.67 2.02
C GLU A 477 -15.18 3.17 2.98
N VAL A 478 -14.19 2.30 3.23
CA VAL A 478 -13.02 2.66 4.02
C VAL A 478 -11.95 3.23 3.10
N GLU A 479 -11.58 4.49 3.36
CA GLU A 479 -10.53 5.23 2.63
C GLU A 479 -9.22 4.44 2.51
N ARG A 480 -8.88 3.60 3.50
CA ARG A 480 -7.63 2.85 3.55
C ARG A 480 -7.84 1.42 4.03
N LYS A 481 -7.39 0.45 3.23
CA LYS A 481 -7.46 -0.98 3.53
C LYS A 481 -6.11 -1.54 3.97
N GLY A 482 -6.16 -2.49 4.89
CA GLY A 482 -4.98 -3.18 5.41
C GLY A 482 -4.19 -2.39 6.44
N LEU A 483 -3.00 -2.88 6.75
CA LEU A 483 -2.08 -2.28 7.71
C LEU A 483 -1.31 -1.11 7.10
N GLY A 484 -1.56 0.08 7.65
CA GLY A 484 -0.90 1.30 7.24
C GLY A 484 -1.30 1.74 5.83
N THR A 485 -0.62 2.79 5.38
CA THR A 485 -0.94 3.50 4.14
C THR A 485 0.24 3.36 3.20
N PRO A 486 0.09 3.46 1.87
CA PRO A 486 1.25 3.29 0.98
C PRO A 486 2.42 4.22 1.32
N ALA A 487 2.12 5.44 1.78
CA ALA A 487 3.12 6.41 2.23
C ALA A 487 3.87 6.02 3.54
N THR A 488 3.30 5.14 4.37
CA THR A 488 3.82 4.83 5.72
C THR A 488 4.40 3.42 5.84
N ARG A 489 3.98 2.46 5.00
CA ARG A 489 4.42 1.05 5.07
C ARG A 489 5.94 0.88 5.02
N ALA A 490 6.60 1.59 4.10
CA ALA A 490 8.07 1.58 4.01
C ALA A 490 8.73 2.04 5.31
N GLY A 491 8.25 3.16 5.88
CA GLY A 491 8.75 3.68 7.15
C GLY A 491 8.51 2.74 8.33
N ILE A 492 7.38 2.01 8.34
CA ILE A 492 7.09 1.00 9.36
C ILE A 492 8.11 -0.15 9.29
N ILE A 493 8.40 -0.67 8.09
CA ILE A 493 9.39 -1.75 7.90
C ILE A 493 10.77 -1.28 8.38
N GLU A 494 11.23 -0.08 7.96
CA GLU A 494 12.52 0.46 8.42
C GLU A 494 12.55 0.68 9.93
N ASN A 495 11.45 1.12 10.54
CA ASN A 495 11.38 1.33 11.98
C ASN A 495 11.47 0.02 12.77
N LEU A 496 10.85 -1.07 12.28
CA LEU A 496 10.99 -2.40 12.87
C LEU A 496 12.44 -2.90 12.79
N ILE A 497 13.13 -2.63 11.69
CA ILE A 497 14.55 -2.98 11.51
C ILE A 497 15.43 -2.14 12.44
N HIS A 498 15.25 -0.82 12.43
CA HIS A 498 16.01 0.11 13.28
C HIS A 498 15.88 -0.20 14.78
N LYS A 499 14.73 -0.74 15.20
CA LYS A 499 14.48 -1.12 16.60
C LYS A 499 14.92 -2.55 16.96
N ASP A 500 15.55 -3.23 16.02
CA ASP A 500 16.02 -4.61 16.13
C ASP A 500 14.89 -5.61 16.44
N LEU A 501 13.70 -5.37 15.88
CA LEU A 501 12.54 -6.29 16.00
C LEU A 501 12.49 -7.27 14.84
N ILE A 502 12.99 -6.87 13.67
CA ILE A 502 13.19 -7.73 12.50
C ILE A 502 14.55 -7.42 11.88
N ARG A 503 15.04 -8.31 11.02
CA ARG A 503 16.28 -8.12 10.25
C ARG A 503 16.11 -8.56 8.80
N ARG A 504 16.91 -7.96 7.92
CA ARG A 504 17.06 -8.43 6.54
C ARG A 504 18.09 -9.56 6.50
N ASP A 505 17.68 -10.74 6.05
CA ASP A 505 18.58 -11.82 5.64
C ASP A 505 18.45 -12.02 4.12
N LYS A 506 19.43 -11.49 3.38
CA LYS A 506 19.37 -11.36 1.92
C LYS A 506 18.09 -10.60 1.51
N LYS A 507 17.12 -11.29 0.89
CA LYS A 507 15.83 -10.72 0.47
C LYS A 507 14.72 -10.94 1.49
N ASN A 508 14.94 -11.79 2.50
CA ASN A 508 13.94 -12.17 3.48
C ASN A 508 13.95 -11.22 4.67
N LEU A 509 12.79 -11.05 5.29
CA LEU A 509 12.58 -10.35 6.55
C LEU A 509 12.30 -11.41 7.61
N LEU A 510 13.17 -11.48 8.60
CA LEU A 510 13.09 -12.45 9.69
C LEU A 510 12.85 -11.71 11.00
N VAL A 511 12.03 -12.28 11.86
CA VAL A 511 11.87 -11.77 13.22
C VAL A 511 13.15 -12.01 14.04
N THR A 512 13.54 -11.05 14.88
CA THR A 512 14.64 -11.24 15.84
C THR A 512 14.14 -11.90 17.13
N GLU A 513 15.03 -12.31 18.02
CA GLU A 513 14.64 -12.78 19.36
C GLU A 513 13.86 -11.71 20.13
N LYS A 514 14.31 -10.46 20.04
CA LYS A 514 13.62 -9.31 20.63
C LYS A 514 12.23 -9.11 20.03
N GLY A 515 12.09 -9.25 18.71
CA GLY A 515 10.79 -9.22 18.04
C GLY A 515 9.84 -10.32 18.51
N ASN A 516 10.33 -11.55 18.65
CA ASN A 516 9.55 -12.67 19.18
C ASN A 516 9.12 -12.44 20.63
N ARG A 517 10.02 -11.96 21.49
CA ARG A 517 9.67 -11.58 22.87
C ARG A 517 8.57 -10.53 22.89
N LEU A 518 8.67 -9.49 22.06
CA LEU A 518 7.62 -8.46 21.99
C LEU A 518 6.28 -9.06 21.55
N VAL A 519 6.26 -9.90 20.52
CA VAL A 519 5.04 -10.55 20.03
C VAL A 519 4.41 -11.47 21.08
N SER A 520 5.21 -12.15 21.89
CA SER A 520 4.70 -13.04 22.93
C SER A 520 4.12 -12.31 24.15
N ILE A 521 4.54 -11.08 24.41
CA ILE A 521 4.09 -10.29 25.57
C ILE A 521 2.98 -9.30 25.25
N VAL A 522 2.90 -8.81 24.00
CA VAL A 522 1.85 -7.86 23.62
C VAL A 522 0.50 -8.55 23.59
N GLU A 523 -0.48 -7.96 24.26
CA GLU A 523 -1.87 -8.41 24.25
C GLU A 523 -2.42 -8.54 22.82
N ASP A 524 -3.16 -9.63 22.58
CA ASP A 524 -3.59 -10.05 21.24
C ASP A 524 -4.34 -8.95 20.47
N LYS A 525 -5.19 -8.18 21.18
CA LYS A 525 -5.92 -7.04 20.62
C LYS A 525 -5.00 -6.00 19.95
N PHE A 526 -3.82 -5.73 20.50
CA PHE A 526 -2.91 -4.70 19.98
C PHE A 526 -1.91 -5.21 18.93
N LYS A 527 -1.85 -6.53 18.70
CA LYS A 527 -1.08 -7.14 17.61
C LYS A 527 -1.95 -7.75 16.50
N SER A 528 -3.27 -7.61 16.61
CA SER A 528 -4.23 -8.06 15.59
C SER A 528 -4.38 -7.06 14.44
N ALA A 529 -4.32 -7.57 13.21
CA ALA A 529 -4.65 -6.78 12.03
C ALA A 529 -6.16 -6.50 11.94
N GLU A 530 -7.00 -7.42 12.44
CA GLU A 530 -8.45 -7.27 12.49
C GLU A 530 -8.85 -6.06 13.36
N THR A 531 -8.28 -5.92 14.55
CA THR A 531 -8.52 -4.74 15.40
C THR A 531 -8.11 -3.44 14.72
N THR A 532 -7.04 -3.45 13.91
CA THR A 532 -6.66 -2.28 13.12
C THR A 532 -7.69 -1.94 12.06
N SER A 533 -8.25 -2.93 11.38
CA SER A 533 -9.33 -2.77 10.41
C SER A 533 -10.63 -2.26 11.05
N GLU A 534 -11.00 -2.79 12.21
CA GLU A 534 -12.15 -2.32 12.99
C GLU A 534 -12.03 -0.83 13.34
N TRP A 535 -10.83 -0.38 13.71
CA TRP A 535 -10.60 1.04 13.98
C TRP A 535 -10.74 1.88 12.71
N GLU A 536 -10.22 1.43 11.57
CA GLU A 536 -10.40 2.17 10.31
C GLU A 536 -11.89 2.24 9.89
N MET A 537 -12.70 1.22 10.17
CA MET A 537 -14.15 1.27 9.98
C MET A 537 -14.83 2.31 10.88
N LYS A 538 -14.49 2.33 12.19
CA LYS A 538 -15.01 3.33 13.12
C LYS A 538 -14.58 4.75 12.71
N LEU A 539 -13.34 4.92 12.26
CA LEU A 539 -12.85 6.19 11.74
C LEU A 539 -13.57 6.63 10.47
N ALA A 540 -13.95 5.70 9.58
CA ALA A 540 -14.78 6.01 8.42
C ALA A 540 -16.18 6.50 8.84
N LYS A 541 -16.82 5.84 9.81
CA LYS A 541 -18.09 6.28 10.40
C LYS A 541 -18.02 7.62 11.12
N ILE A 542 -16.89 7.92 11.79
CA ILE A 542 -16.65 9.25 12.36
C ILE A 542 -16.60 10.31 11.26
N SER A 543 -16.02 9.98 10.08
CA SER A 543 -15.91 10.94 8.98
C SER A 543 -17.25 11.29 8.32
N THR A 544 -18.27 10.45 8.50
CA THR A 544 -19.65 10.67 8.03
C THR A 544 -20.59 11.15 9.15
N GLY A 545 -20.08 11.31 10.39
CA GLY A 545 -20.88 11.72 11.54
C GLY A 545 -21.76 10.61 12.15
N GLU A 546 -21.60 9.35 11.74
CA GLU A 546 -22.36 8.20 12.25
C GLU A 546 -21.89 7.72 13.63
N VAL A 547 -20.62 7.96 13.97
CA VAL A 547 -20.01 7.57 15.25
C VAL A 547 -19.36 8.79 15.88
N ASP A 548 -19.55 8.96 17.19
CA ASP A 548 -18.90 10.04 17.93
C ASP A 548 -17.41 9.74 18.15
N LYS A 549 -16.60 10.79 18.02
CA LYS A 549 -15.15 10.71 18.18
C LYS A 549 -14.74 10.33 19.61
N GLU A 550 -15.45 10.83 20.63
CA GLU A 550 -15.12 10.61 22.04
C GLU A 550 -15.57 9.22 22.52
N ASP A 551 -16.62 8.64 21.94
CA ASP A 551 -16.97 7.23 22.19
C ASP A 551 -15.84 6.31 21.70
N PHE A 552 -15.33 6.53 20.47
CA PHE A 552 -14.21 5.76 19.92
C PHE A 552 -12.94 5.88 20.77
N LEU A 553 -12.59 7.08 21.23
CA LEU A 553 -11.40 7.28 22.06
C LEU A 553 -11.55 6.66 23.45
N ARG A 554 -12.73 6.75 24.07
CA ARG A 554 -13.02 6.12 25.37
C ARG A 554 -12.80 4.61 25.35
N GLU A 555 -13.28 3.91 24.32
CA GLU A 555 -13.04 2.46 24.20
C GLU A 555 -11.54 2.08 24.20
N ILE A 556 -10.71 2.93 23.58
CA ILE A 556 -9.26 2.74 23.51
C ILE A 556 -8.63 3.02 24.88
N GLU A 557 -9.03 4.11 25.51
CA GLU A 557 -8.59 4.46 26.87
C GLU A 557 -8.93 3.37 27.87
N ASP A 558 -10.16 2.85 27.84
CA ASP A 558 -10.63 1.78 28.73
C ASP A 558 -9.81 0.51 28.52
N SER A 559 -9.56 0.13 27.26
CA SER A 559 -8.69 -1.01 26.93
C SER A 559 -7.26 -0.84 27.47
N ILE A 560 -6.72 0.38 27.41
CA ILE A 560 -5.39 0.69 27.95
C ILE A 560 -5.41 0.64 29.48
N ARG A 561 -6.45 1.17 30.13
CA ARG A 561 -6.62 1.14 31.60
C ARG A 561 -6.66 -0.30 32.11
N GLU A 562 -7.54 -1.12 31.54
CA GLU A 562 -7.67 -2.54 31.88
C GLU A 562 -6.35 -3.30 31.76
N LEU A 563 -5.63 -3.08 30.67
CA LEU A 563 -4.32 -3.70 30.44
C LEU A 563 -3.29 -3.25 31.49
N VAL A 564 -3.19 -1.95 31.77
CA VAL A 564 -2.24 -1.41 32.75
C VAL A 564 -2.58 -1.92 34.16
N ASP A 565 -3.85 -1.92 34.55
CA ASP A 565 -4.30 -2.36 35.87
C ASP A 565 -4.02 -3.85 36.09
N ARG A 566 -4.25 -4.68 35.07
CA ARG A 566 -3.89 -6.11 35.10
C ARG A 566 -2.40 -6.32 35.39
N TYR A 567 -1.52 -5.57 34.73
CA TYR A 567 -0.07 -5.67 34.98
C TYR A 567 0.35 -5.09 36.34
N LYS A 568 -0.31 -4.04 36.82
CA LYS A 568 -0.07 -3.51 38.17
C LYS A 568 -0.43 -4.51 39.24
N ASN A 569 -1.56 -5.19 39.10
CA ASN A 569 -2.02 -6.19 40.08
C ASN A 569 -1.07 -7.39 40.11
N ASN A 570 -0.66 -7.90 38.94
CA ASN A 570 0.27 -9.04 38.84
C ASN A 570 1.70 -8.74 39.34
N LEU A 571 2.06 -7.47 39.55
CA LEU A 571 3.36 -7.07 40.13
C LEU A 571 3.30 -6.93 41.66
N ASN A 572 2.10 -6.86 42.23
CA ASN A 572 1.85 -6.74 43.66
C ASN A 572 1.55 -8.10 44.32
N GLU A 573 1.35 -9.15 43.52
CA GLU A 573 1.36 -10.57 43.90
C GLU A 573 2.75 -11.16 43.68
#